data_AF-A0A6G1U141-F1
#
_entry.id   AF-A0A6G1U141-F1
#
_cell.length_a   1.000
_cell.length_b   1.000
_cell.length_c   1.000
_cell.angle_alpha   90.00
_cell.angle_beta   90.00
_cell.angle_gamma   90.00
#
_symmetry.space_group_name_H-M   'P 1'
#
loop_
_entity.id
_entity.type
_entity.pdbx_description
1 polymer ?
#
loop_
_entity_poly.entity_id
_entity_poly.type
_entity_poly.pdbx_seq_one_letter_code
_entity_poly.pdbx_strand_id
1 'polypeptide(L)'
;MAENIFNNFDAQKAEKSPAYMIEWKAERAQTDRIIQFILRILKLNNICKGTITKRAGMGNGQIGKILKCNTDKVLHQNMAKRLAITIITLIPDLNKHEALRHMTKKKICPCAVCRIDDTDQQEQLRAEFIAAFGSFGQYLVEDLKDIDEAMNACNDFYQSYTNL
;
A
#
# COMPACT_ATOMS: atom_id res chain seq x y z
N MET A 1 -14.53 -10.19 -11.87
CA MET A 1 -14.92 -8.78 -12.05
C MET A 1 -13.69 -7.92 -11.88
N ALA A 2 -13.40 -7.00 -12.81
CA ALA A 2 -12.31 -6.05 -12.64
C ALA A 2 -12.67 -5.11 -11.48
N GLU A 3 -12.09 -5.32 -10.30
CA GLU A 3 -12.37 -4.46 -9.14
C GLU A 3 -11.92 -3.02 -9.43
N ASN A 4 -12.76 -2.10 -8.98
CA ASN A 4 -12.54 -0.67 -9.15
C ASN A 4 -11.33 -0.23 -8.34
N ILE A 5 -10.31 0.30 -9.04
CA ILE A 5 -9.13 0.92 -8.40
C ILE A 5 -9.56 2.12 -7.54
N PHE A 6 -10.64 2.79 -7.92
CA PHE A 6 -11.10 4.02 -7.32
C PHE A 6 -12.60 4.00 -7.03
N ASN A 7 -12.99 4.68 -5.95
CA ASN A 7 -14.35 5.15 -5.76
C ASN A 7 -14.47 6.58 -6.31
N ASN A 8 -15.61 6.91 -6.90
CA ASN A 8 -15.89 8.26 -7.39
C ASN A 8 -16.68 9.05 -6.34
N PHE A 9 -16.52 10.36 -6.35
CA PHE A 9 -17.29 11.26 -5.52
C PHE A 9 -18.77 11.18 -5.90
N ASP A 10 -19.63 11.07 -4.89
CA ASP A 10 -21.07 11.02 -5.05
C ASP A 10 -21.67 12.36 -4.58
N ALA A 11 -21.88 13.26 -5.55
CA ALA A 11 -22.42 14.59 -5.27
C ALA A 11 -23.82 14.52 -4.63
N GLN A 12 -24.65 13.55 -5.01
CA GLN A 12 -25.99 13.41 -4.46
C GLN A 12 -25.95 12.96 -2.99
N LYS A 13 -25.01 12.09 -2.61
CA LYS A 13 -24.79 11.73 -1.20
C LYS A 13 -24.19 12.88 -0.41
N ALA A 14 -23.27 13.64 -1.00
CA ALA A 14 -22.67 14.81 -0.38
C ALA A 14 -23.68 15.90 -0.02
N GLU A 15 -24.64 16.15 -0.90
CA GLU A 15 -25.74 17.10 -0.63
C GLU A 15 -26.63 16.64 0.53
N LYS A 16 -26.79 15.32 0.70
CA LYS A 16 -27.73 14.74 1.67
C LYS A 16 -27.10 14.35 3.01
N SER A 17 -25.78 14.23 3.09
CA SER A 17 -25.08 13.69 4.26
C SER A 17 -23.76 14.43 4.54
N PRO A 18 -23.71 15.25 5.61
CA PRO A 18 -22.45 15.81 6.11
C PRO A 18 -21.43 14.73 6.52
N ALA A 19 -21.91 13.58 7.02
CA ALA A 19 -21.05 12.46 7.40
C ALA A 19 -20.27 11.92 6.19
N TYR A 20 -20.95 11.75 5.04
CA TYR A 20 -20.30 11.32 3.79
C TYR A 20 -19.18 12.29 3.38
N MET A 21 -19.40 13.60 3.53
CA MET A 21 -18.37 14.60 3.20
C MET A 21 -17.14 14.53 4.12
N ILE A 22 -17.34 14.22 5.41
CA ILE A 22 -16.24 14.04 6.36
C ILE A 22 -15.44 12.78 5.99
N GLU A 23 -16.12 11.66 5.76
CA GLU A 23 -15.52 10.39 5.35
C GLU A 23 -14.75 10.55 4.04
N TRP A 24 -15.37 11.17 3.02
CA TRP A 24 -14.74 11.40 1.72
C TRP A 24 -13.47 12.23 1.83
N LYS A 25 -13.47 13.31 2.64
CA LYS A 25 -12.27 14.13 2.88
C LYS A 25 -11.16 13.32 3.54
N ALA A 26 -11.49 12.44 4.49
CA ALA A 26 -10.53 11.57 5.14
C ALA A 26 -9.94 10.54 4.15
N GLU A 27 -10.79 9.88 3.36
CA GLU A 27 -10.36 8.91 2.33
C GLU A 27 -9.50 9.58 1.24
N ARG A 28 -9.83 10.81 0.86
CA ARG A 28 -9.03 11.60 -0.08
C ARG A 28 -7.66 11.95 0.50
N ALA A 29 -7.63 12.45 1.73
CA ALA A 29 -6.36 12.74 2.41
C ALA A 29 -5.49 11.49 2.55
N GLN A 30 -6.08 10.33 2.85
CA GLN A 30 -5.38 9.05 2.88
C GLN A 30 -4.84 8.66 1.50
N THR A 31 -5.67 8.79 0.45
CA THR A 31 -5.27 8.54 -0.95
C THR A 31 -4.06 9.40 -1.33
N ASP A 32 -4.08 10.68 -0.97
CA ASP A 32 -2.96 11.60 -1.24
C ASP A 32 -1.69 11.17 -0.51
N ARG A 33 -1.77 10.79 0.76
CA ARG A 33 -0.61 10.29 1.51
C ARG A 33 -0.04 9.01 0.89
N ILE A 34 -0.90 8.07 0.47
CA ILE A 34 -0.46 6.85 -0.22
C ILE A 34 0.26 7.20 -1.53
N ILE A 35 -0.29 8.12 -2.32
CA ILE A 35 0.34 8.57 -3.58
C ILE A 35 1.70 9.21 -3.30
N GLN A 36 1.78 10.12 -2.32
CA GLN A 36 3.04 10.76 -1.93
C GLN A 36 4.08 9.74 -1.45
N PHE A 37 3.66 8.77 -0.65
CA PHE A 37 4.53 7.69 -0.20
C PHE A 37 5.06 6.85 -1.37
N ILE A 38 4.19 6.46 -2.32
CA ILE A 38 4.61 5.74 -3.53
C ILE A 38 5.61 6.58 -4.33
N LEU A 39 5.35 7.88 -4.52
CA LEU A 39 6.30 8.77 -5.21
C LEU A 39 7.63 8.86 -4.47
N ARG A 40 7.61 8.90 -3.13
CA ARG A 40 8.80 8.92 -2.29
C ARG A 40 9.65 7.67 -2.50
N ILE A 41 9.07 6.47 -2.39
CA ILE A 41 9.84 5.22 -2.58
C ILE A 41 10.32 5.03 -4.01
N LEU A 42 9.60 5.54 -5.02
CA LEU A 42 10.05 5.52 -6.41
C LEU A 42 11.25 6.44 -6.63
N LYS A 43 11.32 7.60 -5.96
CA LYS A 43 12.44 8.56 -6.05
C LYS A 43 13.72 8.05 -5.37
N LEU A 44 13.61 7.12 -4.44
CA LEU A 44 14.77 6.47 -3.83
C LEU A 44 15.51 5.55 -4.83
N ASN A 45 15.07 5.47 -6.09
CA ASN A 45 15.67 4.76 -7.23
C ASN A 45 15.87 3.24 -7.05
N ASN A 46 15.41 2.68 -5.94
CA ASN A 46 15.57 1.26 -5.65
C ASN A 46 14.35 0.41 -6.08
N ILE A 47 13.23 1.04 -6.48
CA ILE A 47 12.00 0.35 -6.91
C ILE A 47 11.39 1.08 -8.11
N CYS A 48 11.04 0.34 -9.16
CA CYS A 48 10.34 0.88 -10.32
C CYS A 48 8.83 0.60 -10.27
N LYS A 49 8.03 1.42 -10.99
CA LYS A 49 6.57 1.26 -11.08
C LYS A 49 6.15 -0.13 -11.57
N GLY A 50 6.94 -0.72 -12.48
CA GLY A 50 6.70 -2.06 -13.02
C GLY A 50 6.82 -3.13 -11.93
N THR A 51 7.81 -3.02 -11.05
CA THR A 51 7.99 -3.93 -9.91
C THR A 51 6.78 -3.88 -8.98
N ILE A 52 6.34 -2.69 -8.60
CA ILE A 52 5.14 -2.54 -7.74
C ILE A 52 3.91 -3.12 -8.44
N THR A 53 3.70 -2.80 -9.73
CA THR A 53 2.55 -3.29 -10.51
C THR A 53 2.52 -4.82 -10.57
N LYS A 54 3.64 -5.44 -10.95
CA LYS A 54 3.74 -6.90 -11.06
C LYS A 54 3.55 -7.58 -9.71
N ARG A 55 4.20 -7.05 -8.66
CA ARG A 55 4.16 -7.63 -7.32
C ARG A 55 2.78 -7.51 -6.69
N ALA A 56 2.11 -6.39 -6.94
CA ALA A 56 0.72 -6.20 -6.58
C ALA A 56 -0.24 -6.99 -7.47
N GLY A 57 0.19 -7.84 -8.42
CA GLY A 57 -0.72 -8.59 -9.30
C GLY A 57 -1.70 -7.68 -10.07
N MET A 58 -1.23 -6.48 -10.42
CA MET A 58 -2.00 -5.43 -11.08
C MET A 58 -1.78 -5.47 -12.59
N GLY A 59 -2.77 -5.01 -13.34
CA GLY A 59 -2.64 -4.82 -14.78
C GLY A 59 -1.60 -3.74 -15.12
N ASN A 60 -0.97 -3.86 -16.29
CA ASN A 60 0.05 -2.92 -16.75
C ASN A 60 -0.46 -1.46 -16.70
N GLY A 61 0.38 -0.58 -16.14
CA GLY A 61 0.10 0.86 -16.04
C GLY A 61 -0.84 1.28 -14.90
N GLN A 62 -1.37 0.35 -14.09
CA GLN A 62 -2.29 0.71 -13.00
C GLN A 62 -1.64 1.58 -11.92
N ILE A 63 -0.37 1.34 -11.54
CA ILE A 63 0.36 2.26 -10.65
C ILE A 63 0.46 3.66 -11.26
N GLY A 64 0.68 3.76 -12.57
CA GLY A 64 0.67 5.03 -13.28
C GLY A 64 -0.68 5.77 -13.18
N LYS A 65 -1.79 5.04 -13.18
CA LYS A 65 -3.14 5.60 -12.97
C LYS A 65 -3.34 6.07 -11.54
N ILE A 66 -2.90 5.29 -10.54
CA ILE A 66 -2.97 5.65 -9.12
C ILE A 66 -2.21 6.94 -8.83
N LEU A 67 -1.00 7.07 -9.38
CA LEU A 67 -0.18 8.27 -9.23
C LEU A 67 -0.78 9.52 -9.90
N LYS A 68 -1.76 9.35 -10.78
CA LYS A 68 -2.51 10.43 -11.46
C LYS A 68 -3.96 10.47 -11.00
N CYS A 69 -4.25 10.01 -9.79
CA CYS A 69 -5.61 10.00 -9.25
C CYS A 69 -6.17 11.43 -9.18
N ASN A 70 -7.27 11.66 -9.90
CA ASN A 70 -7.98 12.93 -9.87
C ASN A 70 -8.60 13.23 -8.50
N THR A 71 -8.93 14.49 -8.25
CA THR A 71 -9.49 14.96 -6.96
C THR A 71 -10.90 14.45 -6.67
N ASP A 72 -11.66 14.07 -7.71
CA ASP A 72 -13.01 13.50 -7.63
C ASP A 72 -13.02 11.99 -7.34
N LYS A 73 -11.85 11.41 -7.06
CA LYS A 73 -11.69 9.98 -6.81
C LYS A 73 -10.96 9.72 -5.51
N VAL A 74 -11.18 8.56 -4.92
CA VAL A 74 -10.37 8.04 -3.81
C VAL A 74 -9.96 6.62 -4.12
N LEU A 75 -8.81 6.20 -3.60
CA LEU A 75 -8.33 4.83 -3.77
C LEU A 75 -9.25 3.87 -3.03
N HIS A 76 -9.65 2.78 -3.69
CA HIS A 76 -10.45 1.75 -3.03
C HIS A 76 -9.69 1.13 -1.85
N GLN A 77 -10.36 0.86 -0.73
CA GLN A 77 -9.69 0.36 0.49
C GLN A 77 -8.94 -0.96 0.26
N ASN A 78 -9.50 -1.89 -0.53
CA ASN A 78 -8.80 -3.13 -0.91
C ASN A 78 -7.51 -2.84 -1.67
N MET A 79 -7.53 -1.83 -2.55
CA MET A 79 -6.36 -1.43 -3.30
C MET A 79 -5.30 -0.80 -2.39
N ALA A 80 -5.72 0.01 -1.41
CA ALA A 80 -4.82 0.55 -0.39
C ALA A 80 -4.14 -0.56 0.42
N LYS A 81 -4.90 -1.54 0.92
CA LYS A 81 -4.34 -2.69 1.64
C LYS A 81 -3.36 -3.50 0.78
N ARG A 82 -3.74 -3.78 -0.47
CA ARG A 82 -2.91 -4.49 -1.45
C ARG A 82 -1.59 -3.76 -1.69
N LEU A 83 -1.62 -2.44 -1.81
CA LEU A 83 -0.41 -1.62 -1.96
C LEU A 83 0.45 -1.66 -0.69
N ALA A 84 -0.15 -1.55 0.49
CA ALA A 84 0.58 -1.61 1.77
C ALA A 84 1.38 -2.92 1.90
N ILE A 85 0.72 -4.05 1.64
CA ILE A 85 1.35 -5.39 1.67
C ILE A 85 2.39 -5.52 0.55
N THR A 86 2.10 -5.01 -0.64
CA THR A 86 3.08 -5.01 -1.73
C THR A 86 4.35 -4.25 -1.33
N ILE A 87 4.20 -3.09 -0.69
CA ILE A 87 5.34 -2.26 -0.28
C ILE A 87 6.12 -2.93 0.85
N ILE A 88 5.48 -3.39 1.92
CA ILE A 88 6.16 -4.01 3.08
C ILE A 88 6.93 -5.27 2.66
N THR A 89 6.45 -5.99 1.63
CA THR A 89 7.16 -7.15 1.07
C THR A 89 8.30 -6.77 0.13
N LEU A 90 8.18 -5.65 -0.60
CA LEU A 90 9.27 -5.12 -1.44
C LEU A 90 10.39 -4.47 -0.63
N ILE A 91 10.05 -3.87 0.51
CA ILE A 91 10.95 -3.16 1.44
C ILE A 91 10.76 -3.70 2.87
N PRO A 92 11.27 -4.90 3.19
CA PRO A 92 11.10 -5.49 4.53
C PRO A 92 11.72 -4.66 5.65
N ASP A 93 12.65 -3.76 5.32
CA ASP A 93 13.24 -2.80 6.25
C ASP A 93 12.21 -1.81 6.81
N LEU A 94 11.04 -1.64 6.20
CA LEU A 94 9.96 -0.88 6.83
C LEU A 94 9.38 -1.61 8.05
N ASN A 95 9.51 -2.93 8.16
CA ASN A 95 9.06 -3.65 9.34
C ASN A 95 10.13 -3.62 10.46
N LYS A 96 9.69 -3.58 11.72
CA LYS A 96 10.59 -3.57 12.90
C LYS A 96 10.94 -4.97 13.41
N HIS A 97 10.10 -5.98 13.17
CA HIS A 97 10.39 -7.36 13.52
C HIS A 97 11.57 -7.91 12.71
N GLU A 98 12.59 -8.39 13.42
CA GLU A 98 13.83 -8.87 12.83
C GLU A 98 13.63 -10.06 11.88
N ALA A 99 12.62 -10.92 12.14
CA ALA A 99 12.31 -12.06 11.28
C ALA A 99 12.14 -11.66 9.81
N LEU A 100 11.41 -10.56 9.57
CA LEU A 100 11.16 -10.03 8.23
C LEU A 100 12.38 -9.33 7.62
N ARG A 101 13.16 -8.64 8.45
CA ARG A 101 14.44 -8.05 8.03
C ARG A 101 15.45 -9.11 7.60
N HIS A 102 15.52 -10.24 8.33
CA HIS A 102 16.44 -11.34 8.06
C HIS A 102 16.05 -12.21 6.85
N MET A 103 14.77 -12.22 6.45
CA MET A 103 14.35 -12.86 5.18
C MET A 103 15.08 -12.27 3.96
N THR A 104 15.58 -11.02 4.04
CA THR A 104 16.39 -10.41 2.98
C THR A 104 17.83 -10.94 2.92
N LYS A 105 18.35 -11.53 4.01
CA LYS A 105 19.73 -12.08 4.08
C LYS A 105 19.81 -13.51 3.56
N LYS A 106 18.72 -14.27 3.68
CA LYS A 106 18.57 -15.56 3.01
C LYS A 106 18.06 -15.32 1.59
N LYS A 107 18.69 -15.95 0.61
CA LYS A 107 18.33 -15.96 -0.84
C LYS A 107 16.90 -16.42 -1.17
N ILE A 108 16.04 -16.58 -0.16
CA ILE A 108 14.85 -17.44 -0.17
C ILE A 108 13.56 -16.64 -0.36
N CYS A 109 13.56 -15.32 -0.14
CA CYS A 109 12.40 -14.50 -0.46
C CYS A 109 12.62 -13.81 -1.83
N PRO A 110 12.12 -14.36 -2.96
CA PRO A 110 12.18 -13.72 -4.29
C PRO A 110 11.36 -12.42 -4.39
N CYS A 111 10.94 -11.89 -3.25
CA CYS A 111 9.92 -10.88 -3.05
C CYS A 111 10.50 -9.53 -2.63
N ALA A 112 11.63 -9.56 -1.90
CA ALA A 112 12.28 -8.37 -1.37
C ALA A 112 13.30 -7.85 -2.39
N VAL A 113 13.12 -6.60 -2.81
CA VAL A 113 13.89 -6.01 -3.92
C VAL A 113 14.78 -4.88 -3.43
N CYS A 114 14.48 -4.27 -2.28
CA CYS A 114 15.14 -3.06 -1.81
C CYS A 114 15.59 -3.17 -0.35
N ARG A 115 16.77 -2.61 -0.07
CA ARG A 115 17.27 -2.31 1.28
C ARG A 115 17.35 -0.81 1.53
N ILE A 116 17.23 -0.44 2.80
CA ILE A 116 17.48 0.92 3.28
C ILE A 116 18.62 0.83 4.29
N ASP A 117 19.82 1.28 3.89
CA ASP A 117 21.02 1.17 4.72
C ASP A 117 21.11 2.27 5.79
N ASP A 118 20.40 3.39 5.59
CA ASP A 118 20.34 4.53 6.50
C ASP A 118 19.21 4.35 7.53
N THR A 119 19.57 4.37 8.81
CA THR A 119 18.63 4.12 9.92
C THR A 119 17.62 5.26 10.10
N ASP A 120 18.06 6.52 9.98
CA ASP A 120 17.18 7.69 10.10
C ASP A 120 16.17 7.72 8.95
N GLN A 121 16.63 7.39 7.75
CA GLN A 121 15.78 7.24 6.57
C GLN A 121 14.77 6.10 6.75
N GLN A 122 15.19 4.98 7.36
CA GLN A 122 14.32 3.85 7.64
C GLN A 122 13.21 4.23 8.62
N GLU A 123 13.55 4.91 9.72
CA GLU A 123 12.59 5.41 10.70
C GLU A 123 11.61 6.42 10.10
N GLN A 124 12.11 7.36 9.29
CA GLN A 124 11.27 8.31 8.58
C GLN A 124 10.29 7.59 7.63
N LEU A 125 10.77 6.64 6.83
CA LEU A 125 9.91 5.90 5.90
C LEU A 125 8.87 5.04 6.62
N ARG A 126 9.19 4.50 7.81
CA ARG A 126 8.21 3.82 8.66
C ARG A 126 7.09 4.76 9.08
N ALA A 127 7.46 5.94 9.61
CA ALA A 127 6.49 6.93 10.03
C ALA A 127 5.59 7.40 8.86
N GLU A 128 6.18 7.65 7.70
CA GLU A 128 5.46 8.02 6.48
C GLU A 128 4.54 6.89 5.99
N PHE A 129 4.99 5.63 6.05
CA PHE A 129 4.19 4.46 5.70
C PHE A 129 2.98 4.31 6.63
N ILE A 130 3.18 4.41 7.95
CA ILE A 130 2.11 4.37 8.95
C ILE A 130 1.13 5.52 8.71
N ALA A 131 1.62 6.74 8.45
CA ALA A 131 0.76 7.88 8.18
C ALA A 131 -0.08 7.73 6.89
N ALA A 132 0.45 7.03 5.88
CA ALA A 132 -0.23 6.75 4.63
C ALA A 132 -1.29 5.64 4.76
N PHE A 133 -0.97 4.55 5.46
CA PHE A 133 -1.83 3.36 5.54
C PHE A 133 -2.62 3.23 6.85
N GLY A 134 -2.46 4.18 7.78
CA GLY A 134 -3.18 4.25 9.04
C GLY A 134 -2.88 3.07 9.95
N SER A 135 -3.91 2.60 10.67
CA SER A 135 -3.81 1.46 11.60
C SER A 135 -3.31 0.19 10.91
N PHE A 136 -3.69 -0.03 9.65
CA PHE A 136 -3.17 -1.17 8.89
C PHE A 136 -1.67 -1.03 8.60
N GLY A 137 -1.21 0.18 8.29
CA GLY A 137 0.22 0.48 8.17
C GLY A 137 0.99 0.24 9.46
N GLN A 138 0.42 0.65 10.60
CA GLN A 138 0.99 0.40 11.92
C GLN A 138 1.13 -1.09 12.21
N TYR A 139 0.06 -1.87 12.02
CA TYR A 139 0.10 -3.32 12.18
C TYR A 139 1.22 -3.96 11.32
N LEU A 140 1.33 -3.55 10.05
CA LEU A 140 2.35 -4.07 9.14
C LEU A 140 3.80 -3.69 9.51
N VAL A 141 4.01 -2.57 10.21
CA VAL A 141 5.34 -2.10 10.62
C VAL A 141 5.74 -2.66 11.98
N GLU A 142 4.83 -2.63 12.94
CA GLU A 142 5.12 -2.87 14.36
C GLU A 142 4.82 -4.31 14.77
N ASP A 143 3.77 -4.93 14.23
CA ASP A 143 3.19 -6.16 14.79
C ASP A 143 3.35 -7.39 13.88
N LEU A 144 3.48 -7.17 12.56
CA LEU A 144 3.57 -8.24 11.59
C LEU A 144 4.86 -9.03 11.76
N LYS A 145 4.74 -10.34 12.01
CA LYS A 145 5.88 -11.25 12.24
C LYS A 145 6.17 -12.17 11.07
N ASP A 146 5.17 -12.41 10.21
CA ASP A 146 5.25 -13.33 9.08
C ASP A 146 4.58 -12.73 7.83
N ILE A 147 5.22 -12.87 6.67
CA ILE A 147 4.62 -12.47 5.38
C ILE A 147 3.41 -13.34 5.07
N ASP A 148 3.41 -14.61 5.45
CA ASP A 148 2.26 -15.48 5.23
C ASP A 148 1.05 -15.00 6.05
N GLU A 149 1.24 -14.37 7.21
CA GLU A 149 0.17 -13.72 7.97
C GLU A 149 -0.39 -12.50 7.24
N ALA A 150 0.48 -11.61 6.73
CA ALA A 150 0.05 -10.47 5.91
C ALA A 150 -0.64 -10.93 4.62
N MET A 151 -0.11 -11.96 3.97
CA MET A 151 -0.67 -12.56 2.78
C MET A 151 -1.96 -13.29 3.07
N ASN A 152 -2.15 -13.91 4.25
CA ASN A 152 -3.39 -14.57 4.64
C ASN A 152 -4.50 -13.59 5.05
N ALA A 153 -4.15 -12.53 5.78
CA ALA A 153 -5.03 -11.38 5.96
C ALA A 153 -5.43 -10.77 4.60
N CYS A 154 -4.61 -10.98 3.58
CA CYS A 154 -4.93 -10.68 2.19
C CYS A 154 -5.56 -11.84 1.41
N ASN A 155 -5.41 -13.12 1.78
CA ASN A 155 -5.93 -14.31 1.07
C ASN A 155 -7.39 -14.57 1.42
N ASP A 156 -7.85 -14.21 2.62
CA ASP A 156 -9.30 -14.03 2.84
C ASP A 156 -9.85 -12.94 1.89
N PHE A 157 -9.01 -11.99 1.48
CA PHE A 157 -9.25 -11.00 0.43
C PHE A 157 -8.84 -11.45 -1.00
N TYR A 158 -8.09 -12.54 -1.18
CA TYR A 158 -7.49 -12.99 -2.45
C TYR A 158 -8.22 -14.22 -2.99
N GLN A 159 -8.78 -15.08 -2.13
CA GLN A 159 -9.70 -16.17 -2.51
C GLN A 159 -11.03 -15.62 -3.04
N SER A 160 -11.45 -14.41 -2.64
CA SER A 160 -12.53 -13.69 -3.32
C SER A 160 -12.13 -13.15 -4.72
N TYR A 161 -10.83 -13.15 -5.05
CA TYR A 161 -10.26 -12.68 -6.32
C TYR A 161 -9.90 -13.80 -7.29
N THR A 162 -9.49 -14.97 -6.79
CA THR A 162 -9.07 -16.12 -7.62
C THR A 162 -10.16 -17.16 -7.84
N ASN A 163 -11.30 -17.08 -7.15
CA ASN A 163 -12.49 -17.87 -7.47
C ASN A 163 -13.36 -17.18 -8.55
N LEU A 164 -12.73 -16.90 -9.70
CA LEU A 164 -13.38 -16.49 -10.96
C LEU A 164 -12.92 -17.41 -12.08
#